data_AF-A0A1S1QS00-F1
#
_entry.id   AF-A0A1S1QS00-F1
#
_cell.length_a   1.000
_cell.length_b   1.000
_cell.length_c   1.000
_cell.angle_alpha   90.00
_cell.angle_beta   90.00
_cell.angle_gamma   90.00
#
_symmetry.space_group_name_H-M   'P 1'
#
loop_
_entity.id
_entity.type
_entity.pdbx_description
1 polymer ?
#
loop_
_entity_poly.entity_id
_entity_poly.type
_entity_poly.pdbx_seq_one_letter_code
_entity_poly.pdbx_strand_id
1 'polypeptide(L)'
;MFAVAGCDPLSDTSDGAGTSPSGTATPGGPTTTSEGPFAMPASGCDLVDAASVQRVAGRGSVTLTPMGGSPTGSDRTVLTCAFTDGAVPVGLLTVDVRSPGENRSAGEELDASVAGSLYKSSTTEPVSDLGDAAKYGTALSVGGLTYASVWTVLLGDGKVGDLSVTVASETPDAARPGLIDLARTALTKLGQPVSSSSPSPTVNPETGP
;
A
#
# COMPACT_ATOMS: atom_id res chain seq x y z
N MET A 1 40.99 0.50 56.45
CA MET A 1 41.31 1.94 56.39
C MET A 1 40.18 2.61 55.60
N PHE A 2 39.42 3.45 56.32
CA PHE A 2 38.37 4.42 55.93
C PHE A 2 37.06 3.99 55.22
N ALA A 3 35.96 4.22 55.94
CA ALA A 3 34.65 4.64 55.42
C ALA A 3 34.53 6.18 55.51
N VAL A 4 33.68 6.79 54.67
CA VAL A 4 32.99 8.12 54.74
C VAL A 4 32.38 8.35 53.34
N ALA A 5 31.05 8.42 53.11
CA ALA A 5 29.97 9.32 53.55
C ALA A 5 29.78 10.57 52.66
N GLY A 6 28.57 10.68 52.08
CA GLY A 6 27.79 11.92 51.98
C GLY A 6 27.96 12.82 50.75
N CYS A 7 26.88 12.94 49.95
CA CYS A 7 26.33 14.24 49.53
C CYS A 7 24.86 14.08 49.10
N ASP A 8 23.98 14.70 49.87
CA ASP A 8 22.57 15.00 49.62
C ASP A 8 22.48 16.19 48.63
N PRO A 9 21.38 16.39 47.90
CA PRO A 9 20.57 17.55 48.25
C PRO A 9 19.04 17.36 48.13
N LEU A 10 18.36 17.65 49.26
CA LEU A 10 17.33 18.68 49.46
C LEU A 10 16.16 18.73 48.48
N SER A 11 15.01 18.31 49.02
CA SER A 11 13.65 18.63 48.59
C SER A 11 13.37 20.15 48.60
N ASP A 12 12.59 20.62 47.63
CA ASP A 12 11.61 21.69 47.89
C ASP A 12 10.31 21.39 47.12
N THR A 13 9.19 21.55 47.81
CA THR A 13 7.83 21.20 47.39
C THR A 13 7.06 22.50 47.31
N SER A 14 6.33 22.76 46.24
CA SER A 14 5.25 23.74 46.26
C SER A 14 4.16 23.37 45.26
N ASP A 15 3.02 23.00 45.82
CA ASP A 15 1.74 22.78 45.16
C ASP A 15 1.25 24.02 44.41
N GLY A 16 0.65 23.80 43.24
CA GLY A 16 -0.11 24.79 42.49
C GLY A 16 -1.19 24.09 41.67
N ALA A 17 -2.39 24.01 42.24
CA ALA A 17 -3.60 23.51 41.57
C ALA A 17 -3.99 24.41 40.39
N GLY A 18 -4.45 23.80 39.28
CA GLY A 18 -5.00 24.55 38.15
C GLY A 18 -5.32 23.70 36.92
N THR A 19 -6.48 23.04 36.95
CA THR A 19 -7.44 22.82 35.85
C THR A 19 -6.92 22.67 34.40
N SER A 20 -7.15 21.48 33.81
CA SER A 20 -7.29 21.30 32.35
C SER A 20 -8.32 22.26 31.76
N PRO A 21 -8.13 22.71 30.50
CA PRO A 21 -8.96 22.10 29.47
C PRO A 21 -8.24 21.82 28.14
N SER A 22 -8.60 20.66 27.58
CA SER A 22 -8.92 20.44 26.17
C SER A 22 -7.97 21.04 25.12
N GLY A 23 -6.87 20.34 24.87
CA GLY A 23 -6.27 20.32 23.54
C GLY A 23 -7.01 19.29 22.68
N THR A 24 -7.93 19.76 21.84
CA THR A 24 -8.61 18.97 20.82
C THR A 24 -7.59 18.17 20.02
N ALA A 25 -7.66 16.84 20.08
CA ALA A 25 -6.94 15.97 19.17
C ALA A 25 -7.44 16.28 17.75
N THR A 26 -6.62 16.97 16.95
CA THR A 26 -6.85 17.11 15.52
C THR A 26 -6.80 15.70 14.91
N PRO A 27 -7.85 15.23 14.23
CA PRO A 27 -7.81 13.96 13.51
C PRO A 27 -6.68 14.04 12.48
N GLY A 28 -5.73 13.10 12.57
CA GLY A 28 -4.67 12.95 11.59
C GLY A 28 -5.29 12.77 10.21
N GLY A 29 -5.05 13.76 9.33
CA GLY A 29 -5.33 13.60 7.91
C GLY A 29 -4.52 12.43 7.34
N PRO A 30 -4.94 11.85 6.20
CA PRO A 30 -4.24 10.73 5.59
C PRO A 30 -2.81 11.15 5.21
N THR A 31 -1.84 10.75 6.02
CA THR A 31 -0.43 11.04 5.76
C THR A 31 0.07 10.07 4.71
N THR A 32 0.17 10.52 3.46
CA THR A 32 0.95 9.82 2.42
C THR A 32 2.42 9.91 2.79
N THR A 33 3.08 8.79 3.03
CA THR A 33 4.54 8.74 3.19
C THR A 33 5.17 8.76 1.80
N SER A 34 5.82 9.88 1.45
CA SER A 34 6.64 9.98 0.24
C SER A 34 7.95 9.19 0.43
N GLU A 35 7.87 7.86 0.40
CA GLU A 35 9.04 6.99 0.39
C GLU A 35 9.40 6.62 -1.06
N GLY A 36 10.43 7.27 -1.60
CA GLY A 36 10.98 6.93 -2.92
C GLY A 36 10.13 7.44 -4.11
N PRO A 37 10.25 6.82 -5.30
CA PRO A 37 9.62 7.30 -6.54
C PRO A 37 8.10 7.05 -6.60
N PHE A 38 7.56 6.31 -5.62
CA PHE A 38 6.17 5.87 -5.58
C PHE A 38 5.40 6.69 -4.55
N ALA A 39 4.23 7.19 -4.94
CA ALA A 39 3.30 7.83 -4.01
C ALA A 39 2.55 6.76 -3.23
N MET A 40 3.11 6.38 -2.09
CA MET A 40 2.51 5.36 -1.24
C MET A 40 1.25 5.90 -0.57
N PRO A 41 0.07 5.28 -0.79
CA PRO A 41 -1.15 5.66 -0.09
C PRO A 41 -1.08 5.22 1.38
N ALA A 42 -2.03 5.70 2.18
CA ALA A 42 -2.17 5.26 3.57
C ALA A 42 -2.56 3.77 3.66
N SER A 43 -3.27 3.27 2.64
CA SER A 43 -3.64 1.85 2.53
C SER A 43 -3.59 1.36 1.10
N GLY A 44 -3.30 0.06 0.92
CA GLY A 44 -3.50 -0.61 -0.36
C GLY A 44 -4.95 -0.55 -0.86
N CYS A 45 -5.94 -0.35 0.03
CA CYS A 45 -7.34 -0.22 -0.37
C CYS A 45 -7.63 1.10 -1.09
N ASP A 46 -6.82 2.15 -0.88
CA ASP A 46 -6.98 3.43 -1.58
C ASP A 46 -6.66 3.33 -3.08
N LEU A 47 -5.99 2.24 -3.49
CA LEU A 47 -5.59 1.98 -4.86
C LEU A 47 -6.75 1.47 -5.74
N VAL A 48 -7.80 0.92 -5.14
CA VAL A 48 -8.92 0.31 -5.85
C VAL A 48 -10.26 0.85 -5.35
N ASP A 49 -11.30 0.64 -6.14
CA ASP A 49 -12.68 0.98 -5.78
C ASP A 49 -13.51 -0.29 -5.63
N ALA A 50 -14.38 -0.30 -4.62
CA ALA A 50 -15.19 -1.48 -4.28
C ALA A 50 -16.15 -1.88 -5.42
N ALA A 51 -16.75 -0.93 -6.14
CA ALA A 51 -17.66 -1.23 -7.24
C ALA A 51 -16.91 -1.84 -8.45
N SER A 52 -15.66 -1.41 -8.65
CA SER A 52 -14.79 -2.01 -9.67
C SER A 52 -14.41 -3.44 -9.29
N VAL A 53 -14.04 -3.70 -8.03
CA VAL A 53 -13.75 -5.07 -7.55
C VAL A 53 -14.99 -5.96 -7.61
N GLN A 54 -16.16 -5.46 -7.22
CA GLN A 54 -17.44 -6.20 -7.34
C GLN A 54 -17.69 -6.67 -8.77
N ARG A 55 -17.53 -5.76 -9.74
CA ARG A 55 -17.73 -6.07 -11.16
C ARG A 55 -16.77 -7.14 -11.66
N VAL A 56 -15.48 -7.03 -11.30
CA VAL A 56 -14.44 -7.95 -11.76
C VAL A 56 -14.54 -9.32 -11.08
N ALA A 57 -14.87 -9.35 -9.80
CA ALA A 57 -15.06 -10.59 -9.03
C ALA A 57 -16.44 -11.25 -9.26
N GLY A 58 -17.35 -10.59 -10.01
CA GLY A 58 -18.71 -11.07 -10.23
C GLY A 58 -19.54 -11.15 -8.95
N ARG A 59 -19.33 -10.23 -8.00
CA ARG A 59 -19.99 -10.22 -6.68
C ARG A 59 -21.00 -9.09 -6.57
N GLY A 60 -22.10 -9.35 -5.87
CA GLY A 60 -23.12 -8.34 -5.57
C GLY A 60 -22.65 -7.32 -4.52
N SER A 61 -21.71 -7.72 -3.67
CA SER A 61 -21.06 -6.85 -2.69
C SER A 61 -19.63 -7.29 -2.45
N VAL A 62 -18.75 -6.32 -2.19
CA VAL A 62 -17.37 -6.56 -1.74
C VAL A 62 -17.05 -5.53 -0.67
N THR A 63 -16.45 -6.00 0.43
CA THR A 63 -15.83 -5.20 1.46
C THR A 63 -14.32 -5.16 1.21
N LEU A 64 -13.75 -3.95 1.24
CA LEU A 64 -12.32 -3.72 1.17
C LEU A 64 -11.77 -3.57 2.60
N THR A 65 -10.85 -4.45 3.00
CA THR A 65 -10.28 -4.41 4.35
C THR A 65 -8.77 -4.15 4.27
N PRO A 66 -8.25 -3.05 4.83
CA PRO A 66 -6.82 -2.81 4.88
C PRO A 66 -6.17 -3.84 5.79
N MET A 67 -5.15 -4.54 5.28
CA MET A 67 -4.44 -5.59 6.01
C MET A 67 -3.00 -5.17 6.24
N GLY A 68 -2.78 -4.55 7.39
CA GLY A 68 -1.45 -4.15 7.85
C GLY A 68 -0.72 -3.18 6.93
N GLY A 69 0.36 -2.61 7.45
CA GLY A 69 1.38 -1.88 6.72
C GLY A 69 2.74 -2.24 7.32
N SER A 70 3.81 -2.20 6.52
CA SER A 70 5.15 -2.27 7.10
C SER A 70 5.33 -1.17 8.16
N PRO A 71 6.09 -1.43 9.24
CA PRO A 71 6.43 -0.38 10.19
C PRO A 71 7.24 0.72 9.49
N THR A 72 6.91 1.97 9.82
CA THR A 72 7.60 3.18 9.33
C THR A 72 9.11 3.06 9.54
N GLY A 73 9.92 3.34 8.50
CA GLY A 73 11.38 3.30 8.57
C GLY A 73 12.03 1.97 8.17
N SER A 74 11.27 1.05 7.57
CA SER A 74 11.81 -0.16 6.93
C SER A 74 12.21 0.16 5.48
N ASP A 75 13.28 -0.45 4.95
CA ASP A 75 13.63 -0.36 3.51
C ASP A 75 12.61 -1.02 2.57
N ARG A 76 11.57 -1.61 3.16
CA ARG A 76 10.50 -2.35 2.52
C ARG A 76 9.14 -1.89 3.06
N THR A 77 8.28 -1.45 2.16
CA THR A 77 6.92 -1.03 2.47
C THR A 77 5.92 -1.97 1.80
N VAL A 78 5.18 -2.72 2.61
CA VAL A 78 4.13 -3.62 2.14
C VAL A 78 2.77 -3.07 2.55
N LEU A 79 1.88 -2.90 1.58
CA LEU A 79 0.48 -2.55 1.78
C LEU A 79 -0.40 -3.66 1.22
N THR A 80 -1.40 -4.10 1.97
CA THR A 80 -2.36 -5.11 1.49
C THR A 80 -3.79 -4.64 1.67
N CYS A 81 -4.64 -4.94 0.69
CA CYS A 81 -6.09 -4.80 0.77
C CYS A 81 -6.74 -6.15 0.51
N ALA A 82 -7.49 -6.68 1.47
CA ALA A 82 -8.28 -7.88 1.29
C ALA A 82 -9.66 -7.54 0.71
N PHE A 83 -10.14 -8.37 -0.21
CA PHE A 83 -11.47 -8.29 -0.79
C PHE A 83 -12.31 -9.43 -0.22
N THR A 84 -13.44 -9.11 0.43
CA THR A 84 -14.34 -10.13 0.99
C THR A 84 -15.78 -9.91 0.55
N ASP A 85 -16.51 -11.01 0.32
CA ASP A 85 -17.96 -11.02 0.17
C ASP A 85 -18.56 -11.68 1.44
N GLY A 86 -19.02 -10.84 2.38
CA GLY A 86 -19.31 -11.28 3.73
C GLY A 86 -18.08 -11.88 4.42
N ALA A 87 -18.14 -13.16 4.78
CA ALA A 87 -17.03 -13.91 5.38
C ALA A 87 -16.14 -14.63 4.36
N VAL A 88 -16.46 -14.57 3.07
CA VAL A 88 -15.74 -15.29 2.01
C VAL A 88 -14.63 -14.41 1.45
N PRO A 89 -13.35 -14.82 1.49
CA PRO A 89 -12.29 -14.11 0.78
C PRO A 89 -12.48 -14.28 -0.73
N VAL A 90 -12.57 -13.15 -1.44
CA VAL A 90 -12.76 -13.14 -2.90
C VAL A 90 -11.59 -12.52 -3.64
N GLY A 91 -10.53 -12.11 -2.95
CA GLY A 91 -9.31 -11.62 -3.57
C GLY A 91 -8.47 -10.76 -2.66
N LEU A 92 -7.39 -10.22 -3.22
CA LEU A 92 -6.55 -9.23 -2.57
C LEU A 92 -5.78 -8.38 -3.57
N LEU A 93 -5.34 -7.22 -3.09
CA LEU A 93 -4.31 -6.41 -3.73
C LEU A 93 -3.14 -6.26 -2.76
N THR A 94 -1.92 -6.48 -3.24
CA THR A 94 -0.69 -6.22 -2.49
C THR A 94 0.21 -5.29 -3.28
N VAL A 95 0.80 -4.32 -2.57
CA VAL A 95 1.92 -3.52 -3.03
C VAL A 95 3.11 -3.81 -2.13
N ASP A 96 4.25 -4.11 -2.73
CA ASP A 96 5.53 -4.26 -2.04
C ASP A 96 6.58 -3.37 -2.71
N VAL A 97 6.96 -2.29 -2.01
CA VAL A 97 8.05 -1.41 -2.42
C VAL A 97 9.30 -1.81 -1.68
N ARG A 98 10.36 -2.17 -2.41
CA ARG A 98 11.62 -2.68 -1.85
C ARG A 98 12.82 -2.25 -2.69
N SER A 99 14.02 -2.44 -2.15
CA SER A 99 15.23 -2.36 -2.98
C SER A 99 15.27 -3.52 -3.99
N PRO A 100 15.74 -3.31 -5.23
CA PRO A 100 15.89 -4.37 -6.22
C PRO A 100 16.89 -5.42 -5.74
N GLY A 101 16.71 -6.66 -6.18
CA GLY A 101 17.78 -7.64 -6.12
C GLY A 101 18.95 -7.19 -6.99
N GLU A 102 20.18 -7.51 -6.57
CA GLU A 102 21.38 -7.10 -7.30
C GLU A 102 21.27 -7.45 -8.80
N ASN A 103 21.37 -6.43 -9.65
CA ASN A 103 21.38 -6.52 -11.11
C ASN A 103 20.17 -7.23 -11.74
N ARG A 104 19.02 -7.30 -11.06
CA ARG A 104 17.81 -7.89 -11.64
C ARG A 104 17.09 -6.92 -12.56
N SER A 105 16.68 -7.42 -13.72
CA SER A 105 15.74 -6.76 -14.62
C SER A 105 14.31 -6.79 -14.04
N ALA A 106 13.42 -5.93 -14.57
CA ALA A 106 12.01 -5.92 -14.19
C ALA A 106 11.34 -7.29 -14.43
N GLY A 107 11.72 -7.99 -15.50
CA GLY A 107 11.21 -9.34 -15.80
C GLY A 107 11.64 -10.38 -14.77
N GLU A 108 12.89 -10.32 -14.29
CA GLU A 108 13.40 -11.22 -13.25
C GLU A 108 12.78 -10.93 -11.88
N GLU A 109 12.56 -9.65 -11.55
CA GLU A 109 11.79 -9.25 -10.37
C GLU A 109 10.35 -9.76 -10.44
N LEU A 110 9.72 -9.68 -11.62
CA LEU A 110 8.36 -10.16 -11.83
C LEU A 110 8.28 -11.69 -11.70
N ASP A 111 9.25 -12.42 -12.25
CA ASP A 111 9.29 -13.88 -12.11
C ASP A 111 9.47 -14.31 -10.66
N ALA A 112 10.29 -13.59 -9.90
CA ALA A 112 10.43 -13.80 -8.46
C ALA A 112 9.13 -13.49 -7.71
N SER A 113 8.41 -12.42 -8.08
CA SER A 113 7.10 -12.06 -7.51
C SER A 113 6.06 -13.15 -7.75
N VAL A 114 5.93 -13.63 -8.99
CA VAL A 114 5.01 -14.72 -9.34
C VAL A 114 5.34 -16.00 -8.56
N ALA A 115 6.63 -16.35 -8.47
CA ALA A 115 7.07 -17.56 -7.76
C ALA A 115 6.85 -17.48 -6.24
N GLY A 116 6.99 -16.29 -5.64
CA GLY A 116 6.78 -16.03 -4.22
C GLY A 116 5.32 -15.77 -3.82
N SER A 117 4.43 -15.56 -4.79
CA SER A 117 3.01 -15.26 -4.54
C SER A 117 2.27 -16.42 -3.87
N LEU A 118 1.38 -16.08 -2.93
CA LEU A 118 0.41 -17.03 -2.36
C LEU A 118 -0.47 -17.66 -3.44
N TYR A 119 -0.78 -16.90 -4.48
CA TYR A 119 -1.56 -17.32 -5.64
C TYR A 119 -0.68 -17.57 -6.85
N LYS A 120 0.50 -18.17 -6.66
CA LYS A 120 1.41 -18.46 -7.77
C LYS A 120 0.70 -19.26 -8.88
N SER A 121 1.02 -18.92 -10.12
CA SER A 121 0.54 -19.65 -11.29
C SER A 121 1.65 -20.49 -11.90
N SER A 122 1.32 -21.70 -12.34
CA SER A 122 2.22 -22.55 -13.13
C SER A 122 2.35 -22.09 -14.59
N THR A 123 1.40 -21.27 -15.07
CA THR A 123 1.33 -20.80 -16.45
C THR A 123 0.96 -19.33 -16.46
N THR A 124 1.85 -18.50 -17.00
CA THR A 124 1.62 -17.07 -17.08
C THR A 124 1.68 -16.60 -18.52
N GLU A 125 0.93 -15.53 -18.79
CA GLU A 125 0.92 -14.85 -20.07
C GLU A 125 1.37 -13.40 -19.87
N PRO A 126 2.23 -12.86 -20.75
CA PRO A 126 2.63 -11.46 -20.64
C PRO A 126 1.42 -10.54 -20.80
N VAL A 127 1.44 -9.42 -20.08
CA VAL A 127 0.48 -8.32 -20.24
C VAL A 127 1.26 -7.09 -20.68
N SER A 128 0.93 -6.59 -21.86
CA SER A 128 1.50 -5.36 -22.41
C SER A 128 0.90 -4.12 -21.73
N ASP A 129 1.61 -3.00 -21.81
CA ASP A 129 1.13 -1.68 -21.39
C ASP A 129 0.77 -1.57 -19.90
N LEU A 130 1.47 -2.34 -19.07
CA LEU A 130 1.32 -2.36 -17.62
C LEU A 130 2.69 -2.46 -16.93
N GLY A 131 3.11 -1.39 -16.27
CA GLY A 131 4.43 -1.30 -15.63
C GLY A 131 5.60 -1.53 -16.58
N ASP A 132 6.76 -1.86 -16.00
CA ASP A 132 7.96 -2.25 -16.76
C ASP A 132 7.95 -3.74 -17.14
N ALA A 133 7.24 -4.56 -16.36
CA ALA A 133 6.94 -5.94 -16.69
C ALA A 133 5.62 -6.35 -16.02
N ALA A 134 4.78 -7.09 -16.74
CA ALA A 134 3.56 -7.64 -16.18
C ALA A 134 3.17 -9.01 -16.75
N LYS A 135 2.49 -9.79 -15.91
CA LYS A 135 1.98 -11.12 -16.22
C LYS A 135 0.58 -11.31 -15.68
N TYR A 136 -0.24 -12.01 -16.46
CA TYR A 136 -1.50 -12.58 -16.02
C TYR A 136 -1.32 -14.08 -15.81
N GLY A 137 -2.04 -14.64 -14.84
CA GLY A 137 -2.08 -16.08 -14.65
C GLY A 137 -3.20 -16.49 -13.71
N THR A 138 -3.37 -17.81 -13.59
CA THR A 138 -4.40 -18.40 -12.74
C THR A 138 -3.80 -19.40 -11.77
N ALA A 139 -4.29 -19.44 -10.54
CA ALA A 139 -3.86 -20.38 -9.51
C ALA A 139 -4.95 -21.40 -9.16
N LEU A 140 -4.52 -22.50 -8.53
CA LEU A 140 -5.37 -23.66 -8.17
C LEU A 140 -6.66 -23.24 -7.47
N SER A 141 -7.74 -23.91 -7.85
CA SER A 141 -9.07 -23.61 -7.33
C SER A 141 -9.22 -24.03 -5.86
N VAL A 142 -9.80 -23.18 -5.04
CA VAL A 142 -10.21 -23.52 -3.66
C VAL A 142 -11.72 -23.43 -3.60
N GLY A 143 -12.38 -24.53 -3.21
CA GLY A 143 -13.85 -24.58 -3.12
C GLY A 143 -14.55 -24.35 -4.46
N GLY A 144 -13.92 -24.71 -5.59
CA GLY A 144 -14.48 -24.53 -6.94
C GLY A 144 -14.23 -23.17 -7.59
N LEU A 145 -13.61 -22.23 -6.87
CA LEU A 145 -13.24 -20.91 -7.40
C LEU A 145 -11.76 -20.88 -7.77
N THR A 146 -11.46 -20.48 -9.01
CA THR A 146 -10.10 -20.30 -9.51
C THR A 146 -9.65 -18.88 -9.25
N TYR A 147 -8.41 -18.68 -8.82
CA TYR A 147 -7.88 -17.32 -8.63
C TYR A 147 -7.25 -16.83 -9.92
N ALA A 148 -7.65 -15.65 -10.36
CA ALA A 148 -7.08 -14.93 -11.47
C ALA A 148 -6.24 -13.77 -10.92
N SER A 149 -5.02 -13.62 -11.43
CA SER A 149 -4.04 -12.67 -10.89
C SER A 149 -3.35 -11.91 -11.99
N VAL A 150 -3.08 -10.63 -11.73
CA VAL A 150 -2.14 -9.80 -12.49
C VAL A 150 -1.01 -9.41 -11.56
N TRP A 151 0.22 -9.67 -11.96
CA TRP A 151 1.44 -9.22 -11.30
C TRP A 151 2.12 -8.17 -12.18
N THR A 152 2.63 -7.12 -11.55
CA THR A 152 3.30 -6.01 -12.23
C THR A 152 4.51 -5.58 -11.43
N VAL A 153 5.60 -5.28 -12.12
CA VAL A 153 6.77 -4.61 -11.57
C VAL A 153 6.95 -3.24 -12.22
N LEU A 154 7.19 -2.22 -11.40
CA LEU A 154 7.75 -0.93 -11.79
C LEU A 154 9.11 -0.75 -11.13
N LEU A 155 10.06 -0.21 -11.87
CA LEU A 155 11.37 0.23 -11.40
C LEU A 155 11.39 1.75 -11.34
N GLY A 156 11.95 2.31 -10.27
CA GLY A 156 12.14 3.75 -10.15
C GLY A 156 13.16 4.07 -9.07
N ASP A 157 14.03 5.06 -9.28
CA ASP A 157 15.01 5.58 -8.30
C ASP A 157 15.69 4.50 -7.43
N GLY A 158 16.09 3.37 -8.04
CA GLY A 158 16.74 2.26 -7.33
C GLY A 158 15.82 1.46 -6.39
N LYS A 159 14.50 1.47 -6.64
CA LYS A 159 13.46 0.71 -5.96
C LYS A 159 12.62 -0.08 -6.96
N VAL A 160 12.01 -1.15 -6.45
CA VAL A 160 11.03 -2.01 -7.13
C VAL A 160 9.69 -1.78 -6.47
N GLY A 161 8.68 -1.39 -7.26
CA GLY A 161 7.28 -1.41 -6.88
C GLY A 161 6.62 -2.64 -7.48
N ASP A 162 6.31 -3.62 -6.63
CA ASP A 162 5.69 -4.89 -6.99
C ASP A 162 4.20 -4.84 -6.63
N LEU A 163 3.34 -4.79 -7.64
CA LEU A 163 1.89 -4.77 -7.49
C LEU A 163 1.32 -6.13 -7.92
N SER A 164 0.51 -6.74 -7.07
CA SER A 164 -0.33 -7.87 -7.46
C SER A 164 -1.80 -7.60 -7.15
N VAL A 165 -2.67 -7.95 -8.08
CA VAL A 165 -4.13 -7.93 -7.91
C VAL A 165 -4.65 -9.33 -8.21
N THR A 166 -5.38 -9.92 -7.27
CA THR A 166 -5.91 -11.27 -7.38
C THR A 166 -7.39 -11.26 -7.04
N VAL A 167 -8.20 -11.96 -7.84
CA VAL A 167 -9.62 -12.20 -7.54
C VAL A 167 -9.99 -13.67 -7.76
N ALA A 168 -10.88 -14.18 -6.91
CA ALA A 168 -11.55 -15.45 -7.12
C ALA A 168 -12.61 -15.27 -8.23
N SER A 169 -12.55 -16.13 -9.26
CA SER A 169 -13.47 -16.08 -10.40
C SER A 169 -13.82 -17.50 -10.86
N GLU A 170 -15.09 -17.70 -11.20
CA GLU A 170 -15.56 -18.92 -11.89
C GLU A 170 -15.14 -18.91 -13.37
N THR A 171 -14.90 -17.72 -13.93
CA THR A 171 -14.48 -17.51 -15.32
C THR A 171 -13.26 -16.57 -15.38
N PRO A 172 -12.06 -17.05 -15.03
CA PRO A 172 -10.83 -16.24 -14.99
C PRO A 172 -10.57 -15.43 -16.26
N ASP A 173 -10.73 -16.06 -17.43
CA ASP A 173 -10.46 -15.40 -18.72
C ASP A 173 -11.40 -14.22 -18.99
N ALA A 174 -12.66 -14.32 -18.55
CA ALA A 174 -13.62 -13.22 -18.65
C ALA A 174 -13.33 -12.10 -17.65
N ALA A 175 -12.73 -12.41 -16.49
CA ALA A 175 -12.33 -11.43 -15.49
C ALA A 175 -11.02 -10.69 -15.87
N ARG A 176 -10.19 -11.28 -16.73
CA ARG A 176 -8.87 -10.76 -17.12
C ARG A 176 -8.86 -9.29 -17.54
N PRO A 177 -9.74 -8.79 -18.45
CA PRO A 177 -9.71 -7.39 -18.85
C PRO A 177 -9.94 -6.44 -17.67
N GLY A 178 -10.92 -6.75 -16.82
CA GLY A 178 -11.23 -5.95 -15.65
C GLY A 178 -10.13 -6.00 -14.57
N LEU A 179 -9.46 -7.14 -14.41
CA LEU A 179 -8.27 -7.28 -13.57
C LEU A 179 -7.12 -6.39 -14.04
N ILE A 180 -6.87 -6.34 -15.35
CA ILE A 180 -5.85 -5.47 -15.95
C ILE A 180 -6.19 -4.00 -15.73
N ASP A 181 -7.46 -3.62 -15.87
CA ASP A 181 -7.91 -2.24 -15.62
C ASP A 181 -7.80 -1.84 -14.15
N LEU A 182 -8.09 -2.75 -13.22
CA LEU A 182 -7.84 -2.55 -11.79
C LEU A 182 -6.35 -2.33 -11.51
N ALA A 183 -5.48 -3.17 -12.07
CA ALA A 183 -4.04 -3.02 -11.92
C ALA A 183 -3.55 -1.69 -12.51
N ARG A 184 -4.00 -1.30 -13.72
CA ARG A 184 -3.65 -0.01 -14.33
C ARG A 184 -4.07 1.18 -13.48
N THR A 185 -5.26 1.11 -12.89
CA THR A 185 -5.77 2.15 -11.98
C THR A 185 -4.90 2.26 -10.74
N ALA A 186 -4.55 1.13 -10.11
CA ALA A 186 -3.68 1.09 -8.95
C ALA A 186 -2.28 1.65 -9.27
N LEU A 187 -1.69 1.26 -10.40
CA LEU A 187 -0.40 1.77 -10.86
C LEU A 187 -0.42 3.28 -11.12
N THR A 188 -1.49 3.79 -11.74
CA THR A 188 -1.64 5.23 -11.96
C THR A 188 -1.59 5.98 -10.64
N LYS A 189 -2.28 5.48 -9.61
CA LYS A 189 -2.26 6.08 -8.27
C LYS A 189 -0.91 5.96 -7.58
N LEU A 190 -0.18 4.85 -7.75
CA LEU A 190 1.17 4.66 -7.21
C LEU A 190 2.23 5.53 -7.90
N GLY A 191 2.08 5.76 -9.21
CA GLY A 191 3.05 6.50 -10.03
C GLY A 191 2.85 8.02 -10.06
N GLN A 192 1.77 8.56 -9.49
CA GLN A 192 1.55 9.99 -9.38
C GLN A 192 2.25 10.53 -8.12
N PRO A 193 3.44 11.17 -8.19
CA PRO A 193 3.94 11.92 -7.04
C PRO A 193 2.86 12.93 -6.66
N VAL A 194 2.37 12.86 -5.42
CA VAL A 194 1.35 13.79 -4.94
C VAL A 194 1.91 15.20 -5.12
N SER A 195 1.35 15.94 -6.09
CA SER A 195 1.64 17.35 -6.22
C SER A 195 1.13 17.98 -4.93
N SER A 196 2.06 18.32 -4.05
CA SER A 196 1.82 19.18 -2.91
C SER A 196 1.45 20.56 -3.44
N SER A 197 0.23 20.71 -3.93
CA SER A 197 -0.42 22.01 -3.99
C SER A 197 -0.69 22.46 -2.56
N SER A 198 0.38 22.91 -1.88
CA SER A 198 0.22 23.87 -0.79
C SER A 198 -0.50 25.08 -1.37
N PRO A 199 -1.62 25.54 -0.80
CA PRO A 199 -2.04 26.90 -1.07
C PRO A 199 -0.92 27.81 -0.57
N SER A 200 -0.20 28.47 -1.48
CA SER A 200 0.62 29.61 -1.09
C SER A 200 -0.26 30.55 -0.26
N PRO A 201 0.13 30.91 0.97
CA PRO A 201 -0.55 32.00 1.65
C PRO A 201 -0.38 33.23 0.75
N THR A 202 -1.50 33.75 0.24
CA THR A 202 -1.52 35.05 -0.41
C THR A 202 -1.15 36.06 0.68
N VAL A 203 0.13 36.44 0.73
CA VAL A 203 0.57 37.60 1.49
C VAL A 203 -0.02 38.80 0.76
N ASN A 204 -1.08 39.36 1.32
CA ASN A 204 -1.59 40.65 0.90
C ASN A 204 -0.50 41.69 1.23
N PRO A 205 0.07 42.41 0.26
CA PRO A 205 0.89 43.57 0.56
C PRO A 205 -0.06 44.71 0.91
N GLU A 206 -0.44 44.82 2.19
CA GLU A 206 -1.01 46.07 2.68
C GLU A 206 0.11 47.10 2.71
N THR A 207 -0.09 48.12 1.90
CA THR A 207 0.73 49.30 1.64
C THR A 207 1.24 49.99 2.90
N GLY A 208 2.55 50.26 2.95
CA GLY A 208 3.08 51.48 3.59
C GLY A 208 3.24 52.59 2.54
N PRO A 209 3.60 53.84 2.90
CA PRO A 209 3.99 54.35 4.23
C PRO A 209 2.92 55.18 4.95
#